data_AF-L8EMB8-F1
#
_entry.id   AF-L8EMB8-F1
#
_cell.length_a   1.000
_cell.length_b   1.000
_cell.length_c   1.000
_cell.angle_alpha   90.00
_cell.angle_beta   90.00
_cell.angle_gamma   90.00
#
_symmetry.space_group_name_H-M   'P 1'
#
loop_
_entity.id
_entity.type
_entity.pdbx_description
1 polymer ?
#
loop_
_entity_poly.entity_id
_entity_poly.type
_entity_poly.pdbx_seq_one_letter_code
_entity_poly.pdbx_strand_id
1 'polypeptide(L)'
;MTSAADVEAADRTLTIGSWTITIGAIVYSVLTVTPLMAGHTAPGWVWTAPILPLVVDSAVVIVVRLDAALARLHAQAARDGATPRRSVWPFLLRWLTGLMTLVLNVGDSALRGDLVGVGVHIPAPLLLIVNAEAALAYRRAIAAALVRIEREQRERQEREQAARQERERLAREERERERERRERLAREEREQAERLERERREHEAAEQRQAREHAAALERERLASQERRAEAERQEAARIREEERTERLAREEREREERRREQAAHQAREQARIEREQRERQERERLVRERSHTADAQPAKITMNTAAEAVNTPAPAPVNTSVRTAEAAREHPAAAVHAAAPAAAMPGMNSAVNTGPKPVNTAKLSEDEALEAVRQSLADGLTVREAADRTGWSVGWVSARYRDLRAAQQPTAGAA
;
A
#
# COMPACT_ATOMS: atom_id res chain seq x y z
N MET A 1 -20.24 -22.95 25.10
CA MET A 1 -19.28 -24.04 24.79
C MET A 1 -18.58 -24.40 26.08
N THR A 2 -18.79 -25.61 26.60
CA THR A 2 -17.95 -26.19 27.66
C THR A 2 -16.54 -26.36 27.11
N SER A 3 -15.52 -25.92 27.85
CA SER A 3 -14.14 -26.08 27.43
C SER A 3 -13.69 -27.53 27.64
N ALA A 4 -12.64 -27.97 26.92
CA ALA A 4 -12.08 -29.31 27.11
C ALA A 4 -11.62 -29.56 28.56
N ALA A 5 -11.15 -28.52 29.25
CA ALA A 5 -10.77 -28.56 30.65
C ALA A 5 -11.98 -28.81 31.58
N ASP A 6 -13.16 -28.25 31.28
CA ASP A 6 -14.38 -28.50 32.07
C ASP A 6 -14.82 -29.96 31.96
N VAL A 7 -14.68 -30.57 30.78
CA VAL A 7 -14.99 -31.98 30.53
C VAL A 7 -14.01 -32.90 31.27
N GLU A 8 -12.70 -32.61 31.21
CA GLU A 8 -11.69 -33.40 31.91
C GLU A 8 -11.81 -33.28 33.44
N ALA A 9 -12.11 -32.09 33.96
CA ALA A 9 -12.36 -31.86 35.38
C ALA A 9 -13.61 -32.61 35.88
N ALA A 10 -14.67 -32.64 35.06
CA ALA A 10 -15.88 -33.40 35.37
C ALA A 10 -15.62 -34.92 35.39
N ASP A 11 -14.95 -35.47 34.38
CA ASP A 11 -14.62 -36.91 34.32
C ASP A 11 -13.71 -37.34 35.48
N ARG A 12 -12.74 -36.48 35.86
CA ARG A 12 -11.87 -36.71 37.02
C ARG A 12 -12.66 -36.71 38.33
N THR A 13 -13.58 -35.76 38.53
CA THR A 13 -14.43 -35.69 39.72
C THR A 13 -15.38 -36.88 39.83
N LEU A 14 -16.02 -37.28 38.71
CA LEU A 14 -16.86 -38.47 38.64
C LEU A 14 -16.08 -39.75 38.96
N THR A 15 -14.86 -39.87 38.42
CA THR A 15 -13.97 -41.01 38.69
C THR A 15 -13.58 -41.08 40.16
N ILE A 16 -13.18 -39.96 40.77
CA ILE A 16 -12.83 -39.89 42.20
C ILE A 16 -14.04 -40.27 43.06
N GLY A 17 -15.21 -39.67 42.83
CA GLY A 17 -16.42 -39.97 43.59
C GLY A 17 -16.86 -41.44 43.49
N SER A 18 -16.75 -42.05 42.30
CA SER A 18 -17.02 -43.48 42.11
C SER A 18 -16.08 -44.36 42.94
N TRP A 19 -14.79 -44.03 43.02
CA TRP A 19 -13.84 -44.76 43.85
C TRP A 19 -14.09 -44.57 45.34
N THR A 20 -14.42 -43.37 45.80
CA THR A 20 -14.78 -43.11 47.20
C THR A 20 -15.99 -43.94 47.64
N ILE A 21 -17.05 -44.01 46.83
CA ILE A 21 -18.23 -44.84 47.10
C ILE A 21 -17.86 -46.33 47.15
N THR A 22 -17.02 -46.79 46.21
CA THR A 22 -16.58 -48.19 46.13
C THR A 22 -15.77 -48.58 47.37
N ILE A 23 -14.82 -47.74 47.79
CA ILE A 23 -14.00 -47.97 49.00
C ILE A 23 -14.88 -47.96 50.25
N GLY A 24 -15.83 -47.01 50.35
CA GLY A 24 -16.77 -46.94 51.47
C GLY A 24 -17.63 -48.21 51.59
N ALA A 25 -18.11 -48.76 50.47
CA ALA A 25 -18.86 -50.01 50.45
C ALA A 25 -18.02 -51.22 50.91
N ILE A 26 -16.78 -51.34 50.43
CA ILE A 26 -15.85 -52.41 50.86
C ILE A 26 -15.56 -52.31 52.37
N VAL A 27 -15.28 -51.10 52.87
CA VAL A 27 -15.02 -50.88 54.31
C VAL A 27 -16.25 -51.24 55.15
N TYR A 28 -17.45 -50.84 54.73
CA TYR A 28 -18.70 -51.18 55.42
C TYR A 28 -18.97 -52.69 55.42
N SER A 29 -18.79 -53.36 54.28
CA SER A 29 -18.90 -54.81 54.11
C SER A 29 -17.93 -55.56 55.05
N VAL A 30 -16.64 -55.19 55.04
CA VAL A 30 -15.65 -55.79 55.95
C VAL A 30 -16.02 -55.57 57.42
N LEU A 31 -16.44 -54.36 57.82
CA LEU A 31 -16.83 -54.06 59.20
C LEU A 31 -18.08 -54.80 59.68
N THR A 32 -19.00 -55.15 58.78
CA THR A 32 -20.27 -55.83 59.13
C THR A 32 -20.22 -57.35 59.01
N VAL A 33 -19.53 -57.87 57.99
CA VAL A 33 -19.43 -59.31 57.71
C VAL A 33 -18.32 -59.98 58.54
N THR A 34 -17.21 -59.29 58.85
CA THR A 34 -16.11 -59.90 59.63
C THR A 34 -16.56 -60.38 61.02
N PRO A 35 -17.34 -59.62 61.82
CA PRO A 35 -17.85 -60.10 63.11
C PRO A 35 -18.78 -61.30 62.97
N LEU A 36 -19.62 -61.32 61.93
CA LEU A 36 -20.56 -62.41 61.65
C LEU A 36 -19.83 -63.72 61.29
N MET A 37 -18.80 -63.63 60.45
CA MET A 37 -17.96 -64.77 60.08
C MET A 37 -17.09 -65.25 61.24
N ALA A 38 -16.56 -64.33 62.06
CA ALA A 38 -15.80 -64.68 63.26
C ALA A 38 -16.60 -65.56 64.22
N GLY A 39 -17.91 -65.31 64.37
CA GLY A 39 -18.81 -66.12 65.20
C GLY A 39 -19.10 -67.54 64.66
N HIS A 40 -18.85 -67.80 63.38
CA HIS A 40 -19.08 -69.10 62.72
C HIS A 40 -17.78 -69.85 62.37
N THR A 41 -16.63 -69.23 62.60
CA THR A 41 -15.32 -69.78 62.25
C THR A 41 -14.71 -70.48 63.45
N ALA A 42 -14.06 -71.65 63.23
CA ALA A 42 -13.41 -72.38 64.30
C ALA A 42 -12.31 -71.54 65.00
N PRO A 43 -12.05 -71.70 66.31
CA PRO A 43 -11.22 -70.76 67.09
C PRO A 43 -9.82 -70.48 66.55
N GLY A 44 -9.17 -71.45 65.88
CA GLY A 44 -7.85 -71.27 65.25
C GLY A 44 -7.85 -70.56 63.89
N TRP A 45 -9.03 -70.32 63.30
CA TRP A 45 -9.19 -69.83 61.92
C TRP A 45 -9.81 -68.43 61.85
N VAL A 46 -10.16 -67.80 62.98
CA VAL A 46 -10.84 -66.48 63.03
C VAL A 46 -10.09 -65.39 62.26
N TRP A 47 -8.77 -65.50 62.10
CA TRP A 47 -7.95 -64.61 61.28
C TRP A 47 -8.36 -64.58 59.78
N THR A 48 -9.06 -65.60 59.27
CA THR A 48 -9.59 -65.62 57.89
C THR A 48 -10.93 -64.90 57.74
N ALA A 49 -11.60 -64.51 58.84
CA ALA A 49 -12.92 -63.86 58.80
C ALA A 49 -13.01 -62.62 57.89
N PRO A 50 -12.01 -61.70 57.80
CA PRO A 50 -12.08 -60.57 56.88
C PRO A 50 -11.74 -60.91 55.43
N ILE A 51 -11.17 -62.10 55.15
CA ILE A 51 -10.75 -62.49 53.80
C ILE A 51 -11.98 -62.72 52.90
N LEU A 52 -13.02 -63.37 53.44
CA LEU A 52 -14.23 -63.68 52.68
C LEU A 52 -14.95 -62.43 52.12
N PRO A 53 -15.31 -61.41 52.92
CA PRO A 53 -15.93 -60.19 52.38
C PRO A 53 -15.02 -59.46 51.39
N LEU A 54 -13.71 -59.37 51.65
CA LEU A 54 -12.75 -58.77 50.71
C LEU A 54 -12.75 -59.47 49.34
N VAL A 55 -12.81 -60.80 49.30
CA VAL A 55 -12.86 -61.57 48.05
C VAL A 55 -14.20 -61.38 47.33
N VAL A 56 -15.32 -61.39 48.06
CA VAL A 56 -16.66 -61.16 47.49
C VAL A 56 -16.77 -59.75 46.88
N ASP A 57 -16.37 -58.72 47.61
CA ASP A 57 -16.43 -57.34 47.11
C ASP A 57 -15.47 -57.13 45.94
N SER A 58 -14.27 -57.71 45.99
CA SER A 58 -13.33 -57.69 44.86
C SER A 58 -13.95 -58.31 43.61
N ALA A 59 -14.64 -59.45 43.74
CA ALA A 59 -15.33 -60.09 42.62
C ALA A 59 -16.45 -59.19 42.05
N VAL A 60 -17.25 -58.54 42.91
CA VAL A 60 -18.30 -57.59 42.48
C VAL A 60 -17.71 -56.39 41.75
N VAL A 61 -16.66 -55.77 42.30
CA VAL A 61 -15.95 -54.64 41.68
C VAL A 61 -15.35 -55.05 40.33
N ILE A 62 -14.73 -56.23 40.25
CA ILE A 62 -14.18 -56.77 38.99
C ILE A 62 -15.30 -56.97 37.97
N VAL A 63 -16.44 -57.58 38.32
CA VAL A 63 -17.56 -57.78 37.37
C VAL A 63 -18.10 -56.44 36.86
N VAL A 64 -18.39 -55.49 37.74
CA VAL A 64 -18.93 -54.17 37.35
C VAL A 64 -17.94 -53.37 36.49
N ARG A 65 -16.63 -53.51 36.73
CA ARG A 65 -15.59 -52.87 35.91
C ARG A 65 -15.30 -53.62 34.61
N LEU A 66 -15.42 -54.95 34.59
CA LEU A 66 -15.25 -55.79 33.41
C LEU A 66 -16.34 -55.51 32.38
N ASP A 67 -17.61 -55.34 32.79
CA ASP A 67 -18.69 -54.89 31.89
C ASP A 67 -18.34 -53.55 31.20
N ALA A 68 -17.72 -52.62 31.93
CA ALA A 68 -17.28 -51.33 31.38
C ALA A 68 -16.06 -51.45 30.45
N ALA A 69 -15.09 -52.31 30.78
CA ALA A 69 -13.94 -52.59 29.94
C ALA A 69 -14.34 -53.30 28.63
N LEU A 70 -15.22 -54.32 28.71
CA LEU A 70 -15.77 -55.02 27.55
C LEU A 70 -16.59 -54.10 26.65
N ALA A 71 -17.38 -53.18 27.21
CA ALA A 71 -18.09 -52.17 26.42
C ALA A 71 -17.13 -51.25 25.65
N ARG A 72 -16.01 -50.84 26.28
CA ARG A 72 -14.97 -50.04 25.61
C ARG A 72 -14.25 -50.84 24.51
N LEU A 73 -13.91 -52.11 24.78
CA LEU A 73 -13.27 -52.99 23.80
C LEU A 73 -14.19 -53.27 22.59
N HIS A 74 -15.48 -53.49 22.80
CA HIS A 74 -16.45 -53.62 21.70
C HIS A 74 -16.61 -52.32 20.88
N ALA A 75 -16.56 -51.15 21.53
CA ALA A 75 -16.56 -49.86 20.82
C ALA A 75 -15.26 -49.63 20.03
N GLN A 76 -14.11 -50.12 20.52
CA GLN A 76 -12.85 -50.15 19.79
C GLN A 76 -12.96 -51.04 18.54
N ALA A 77 -13.34 -52.31 18.72
CA ALA A 77 -13.49 -53.28 17.64
C ALA A 77 -14.49 -52.84 16.55
N ALA A 78 -15.57 -52.15 16.94
CA ALA A 78 -16.53 -51.57 15.99
C ALA A 78 -15.95 -50.41 15.16
N ARG A 79 -14.98 -49.65 15.69
CA ARG A 79 -14.22 -48.65 14.92
C ARG A 79 -13.23 -49.29 13.95
N ASP A 80 -12.66 -50.43 14.34
CA ASP A 80 -11.71 -51.20 13.54
C ASP A 80 -12.41 -52.14 12.51
N GLY A 81 -13.73 -52.05 12.36
CA GLY A 81 -14.53 -52.83 11.40
C GLY A 81 -14.78 -54.29 11.79
N ALA A 82 -14.33 -54.73 12.96
CA ALA A 82 -14.51 -56.11 13.42
C ALA A 82 -15.92 -56.31 14.03
N THR A 83 -16.69 -57.25 13.49
CA THR A 83 -18.01 -57.61 14.06
C THR A 83 -17.85 -58.35 15.40
N PRO A 84 -18.29 -57.80 16.54
CA PRO A 84 -18.16 -58.48 17.83
C PRO A 84 -19.06 -59.71 17.90
N ARG A 85 -18.48 -60.87 18.22
CA ARG A 85 -19.22 -62.13 18.39
C ARG A 85 -20.16 -62.00 19.59
N ARG A 86 -21.48 -62.13 19.39
CA ARG A 86 -22.48 -62.10 20.48
C ARG A 86 -22.22 -63.24 21.47
N SER A 87 -21.53 -62.95 22.57
CA SER A 87 -21.36 -63.88 23.67
C SER A 87 -22.56 -63.79 24.60
N VAL A 88 -23.34 -64.88 24.67
CA VAL A 88 -24.48 -65.03 25.62
C VAL A 88 -23.98 -65.39 27.03
N TRP A 89 -22.69 -65.73 27.17
CA TRP A 89 -22.09 -66.22 28.40
C TRP A 89 -22.20 -65.26 29.60
N PRO A 90 -21.95 -63.93 29.48
CA PRO A 90 -22.09 -63.01 30.62
C PRO A 90 -23.53 -62.89 31.12
N PHE A 91 -24.52 -63.04 30.22
CA PHE A 91 -25.94 -63.05 30.60
C PHE A 91 -26.28 -64.33 31.39
N LEU A 92 -25.86 -65.50 30.90
CA LEU A 92 -26.07 -66.78 31.56
C LEU A 92 -25.41 -66.82 32.95
N LEU A 93 -24.15 -66.36 33.06
CA LEU A 93 -23.46 -66.27 34.35
C LEU A 93 -24.17 -65.33 35.33
N ARG A 94 -24.61 -64.15 34.88
CA ARG A 94 -25.30 -63.17 35.74
C ARG A 94 -26.61 -63.74 36.31
N TRP A 95 -27.41 -64.41 35.47
CA TRP A 95 -28.63 -65.08 35.93
C TRP A 95 -28.35 -66.28 36.85
N LEU A 96 -27.32 -67.08 36.55
CA LEU A 96 -26.90 -68.19 37.40
C LEU A 96 -26.45 -67.72 38.80
N THR A 97 -25.60 -66.68 38.86
CA THR A 97 -25.14 -66.11 40.13
C THR A 97 -26.31 -65.47 40.90
N GLY A 98 -27.15 -64.69 40.24
CA GLY A 98 -28.33 -64.11 40.87
C GLY A 98 -29.30 -65.15 41.43
N LEU A 99 -29.54 -66.23 40.69
CA LEU A 99 -30.38 -67.35 41.13
C LEU A 99 -29.74 -68.12 42.29
N MET A 100 -28.42 -68.35 42.27
CA MET A 100 -27.70 -68.94 43.42
C MET A 100 -27.79 -68.06 44.66
N THR A 101 -27.63 -66.74 44.53
CA THR A 101 -27.81 -65.78 45.63
C THR A 101 -29.24 -65.78 46.16
N LEU A 102 -30.26 -65.90 45.30
CA LEU A 102 -31.64 -66.06 45.72
C LEU A 102 -31.84 -67.37 46.51
N VAL A 103 -31.36 -68.49 45.98
CA VAL A 103 -31.44 -69.81 46.64
C VAL A 103 -30.72 -69.81 48.00
N LEU A 104 -29.57 -69.15 48.13
CA LEU A 104 -28.84 -69.08 49.41
C LEU A 104 -29.54 -68.20 50.45
N ASN A 105 -30.06 -67.04 50.06
CA ASN A 105 -30.75 -66.14 51.00
C ASN A 105 -32.14 -66.65 51.42
N VAL A 106 -32.82 -67.41 50.55
CA VAL A 106 -34.19 -67.88 50.76
C VAL A 106 -34.23 -69.34 51.25
N GLY A 107 -33.17 -70.12 51.01
CA GLY A 107 -33.15 -71.57 51.18
C GLY A 107 -33.40 -72.05 52.61
N ASP A 108 -32.79 -71.43 53.62
CA ASP A 108 -32.99 -71.82 55.02
C ASP A 108 -34.44 -71.55 55.49
N SER A 109 -34.99 -70.38 55.16
CA SER A 109 -36.40 -70.06 55.43
C SER A 109 -37.36 -70.99 54.67
N ALA A 110 -37.07 -71.30 53.40
CA ALA A 110 -37.90 -72.19 52.58
C ALA A 110 -37.89 -73.64 53.10
N LEU A 111 -36.73 -74.17 53.50
CA LEU A 111 -36.59 -75.51 54.08
C LEU A 111 -37.30 -75.65 55.43
N ARG A 112 -37.44 -74.55 56.19
CA ARG A 112 -38.18 -74.48 57.45
C ARG A 112 -39.67 -74.15 57.29
N GLY A 113 -40.14 -73.88 56.07
CA GLY A 113 -41.52 -73.47 55.79
C GLY A 113 -41.88 -72.04 56.19
N ASP A 114 -40.89 -71.18 56.50
CA ASP A 114 -41.11 -69.79 56.89
C ASP A 114 -41.34 -68.89 55.67
N LEU A 115 -42.62 -68.73 55.31
CA LEU A 115 -43.06 -67.86 54.23
C LEU A 115 -42.73 -66.37 54.46
N VAL A 116 -42.59 -65.92 55.71
CA VAL A 116 -42.25 -64.53 56.04
C VAL A 116 -40.77 -64.29 55.83
N GLY A 117 -39.90 -65.18 56.34
CA GLY A 117 -38.46 -65.15 56.06
C GLY A 117 -38.15 -65.21 54.58
N VAL A 118 -38.85 -66.08 53.83
CA VAL A 118 -38.80 -66.12 52.35
C VAL A 118 -39.17 -64.75 51.75
N GLY A 119 -40.30 -64.16 52.17
CA GLY A 119 -40.78 -62.88 51.67
C GLY A 119 -39.85 -61.69 51.94
N VAL A 120 -39.13 -61.68 53.08
CA VAL A 120 -38.18 -60.63 53.45
C VAL A 120 -36.86 -60.74 52.67
N HIS A 121 -36.43 -61.96 52.30
CA HIS A 121 -35.14 -62.19 51.65
C HIS A 121 -35.18 -62.26 50.12
N ILE A 122 -36.35 -62.38 49.49
CA ILE A 122 -36.51 -62.29 48.02
C ILE A 122 -36.18 -60.89 47.41
N PRO A 123 -36.60 -59.75 48.00
CA PRO A 123 -36.49 -58.45 47.33
C PRO A 123 -35.07 -58.01 46.99
N ALA A 124 -34.09 -58.22 47.88
CA ALA A 124 -32.72 -57.76 47.64
C ALA A 124 -32.00 -58.50 46.48
N PRO A 125 -32.01 -59.85 46.40
CA PRO A 125 -31.52 -60.57 45.22
C PRO A 125 -32.29 -60.23 43.94
N LEU A 126 -33.62 -60.08 44.01
CA LEU A 126 -34.43 -59.72 42.84
C LEU A 126 -34.06 -58.34 42.29
N LEU A 127 -33.93 -57.34 43.17
CA LEU A 127 -33.47 -55.99 42.82
C LEU A 127 -32.05 -56.02 42.23
N LEU A 128 -31.14 -56.87 42.71
CA LEU A 128 -29.80 -57.00 42.15
C LEU A 128 -29.83 -57.51 40.70
N ILE A 129 -30.63 -58.54 40.40
CA ILE A 129 -30.79 -59.08 39.04
C ILE A 129 -31.40 -58.02 38.11
N VAL A 130 -32.50 -57.38 38.54
CA VAL A 130 -33.21 -56.35 37.75
C VAL A 130 -32.32 -55.13 37.50
N ASN A 131 -31.62 -54.64 38.53
CA ASN A 131 -30.71 -53.50 38.39
C ASN A 131 -29.52 -53.82 37.48
N ALA A 132 -29.01 -55.05 37.49
CA ALA A 132 -27.91 -55.44 36.62
C ALA A 132 -28.33 -55.52 35.13
N GLU A 133 -29.54 -56.00 34.83
CA GLU A 133 -30.07 -56.01 33.45
C GLU A 133 -30.46 -54.59 33.00
N ALA A 134 -31.09 -53.79 33.86
CA ALA A 134 -31.39 -52.39 33.59
C ALA A 134 -30.10 -51.58 33.33
N ALA A 135 -29.06 -51.76 34.16
CA ALA A 135 -27.76 -51.11 33.95
C ALA A 135 -27.12 -51.50 32.61
N LEU A 136 -27.27 -52.75 32.16
CA LEU A 136 -26.80 -53.18 30.83
C LEU A 136 -27.60 -52.52 29.69
N ALA A 137 -28.92 -52.43 29.83
CA ALA A 137 -29.78 -51.74 28.86
C ALA A 137 -29.43 -50.25 28.74
N TYR A 138 -29.30 -49.54 29.87
CA TYR A 138 -28.86 -48.15 29.90
C TYR A 138 -27.46 -47.97 29.29
N ARG A 139 -26.49 -48.83 29.63
CA ARG A 139 -25.13 -48.78 29.03
C ARG A 139 -25.15 -48.96 27.51
N ARG A 140 -25.97 -49.88 26.98
CA ARG A 140 -26.15 -50.07 25.53
C ARG A 140 -26.78 -48.83 24.88
N ALA A 141 -27.82 -48.26 25.48
CA ALA A 141 -28.49 -47.06 24.98
C ALA A 141 -27.55 -45.84 24.97
N ILE A 142 -26.79 -45.63 26.05
CA ILE A 142 -25.79 -44.56 26.15
C ILE A 142 -24.68 -44.74 25.11
N ALA A 143 -24.12 -45.95 24.96
CA ALA A 143 -23.09 -46.23 23.97
C ALA A 143 -23.59 -45.95 22.53
N ALA A 144 -24.81 -46.37 22.19
CA ALA A 144 -25.41 -46.09 20.88
C ALA A 144 -25.66 -44.59 20.66
N ALA A 145 -26.12 -43.86 21.69
CA ALA A 145 -26.30 -42.42 21.63
C ALA A 145 -24.97 -41.68 21.43
N LEU A 146 -23.91 -42.08 22.14
CA LEU A 146 -22.57 -41.51 22.01
C LEU A 146 -21.99 -41.73 20.61
N VAL A 147 -22.10 -42.93 20.04
CA VAL A 147 -21.65 -43.21 18.66
C VAL A 147 -22.41 -42.36 17.63
N ARG A 148 -23.73 -42.17 17.83
CA ARG A 148 -24.53 -41.29 16.97
C ARG A 148 -24.04 -39.83 17.06
N ILE A 149 -23.81 -39.32 18.27
CA ILE A 149 -23.31 -37.96 18.49
C ILE A 149 -21.91 -37.79 17.87
N GLU A 150 -21.00 -38.74 18.06
CA GLU A 150 -19.65 -38.69 17.47
C GLU A 150 -19.71 -38.64 15.94
N ARG A 151 -20.59 -39.44 15.33
CA ARG A 151 -20.83 -39.42 13.87
C ARG A 151 -21.40 -38.08 13.41
N GLU A 152 -22.42 -37.54 14.07
CA GLU A 152 -23.00 -36.23 13.74
C GLU A 152 -21.96 -35.10 13.88
N GLN A 153 -21.05 -35.18 14.85
CA GLN A 153 -19.95 -34.22 15.02
C GLN A 153 -18.92 -34.32 13.90
N ARG A 154 -18.52 -35.54 13.50
CA ARG A 154 -17.61 -35.75 12.34
C ARG A 154 -18.23 -35.21 11.05
N GLU A 155 -19.49 -35.57 10.76
CA GLU A 155 -20.20 -35.07 9.56
C GLU A 155 -20.35 -33.54 9.57
N ARG A 156 -20.53 -32.90 10.73
CA ARG A 156 -20.52 -31.42 10.86
C ARG A 156 -19.14 -30.83 10.58
N GLN A 157 -18.09 -31.38 11.18
CA GLN A 157 -16.71 -30.92 10.97
C GLN A 157 -16.27 -31.05 9.51
N GLU A 158 -16.60 -32.16 8.84
CA GLU A 158 -16.34 -32.36 7.41
C GLU A 158 -17.07 -31.32 6.54
N ARG A 159 -18.36 -31.03 6.83
CA ARG A 159 -19.12 -29.97 6.13
C ARG A 159 -18.55 -28.58 6.37
N GLU A 160 -18.14 -28.26 7.60
CA GLU A 160 -17.49 -26.98 7.92
C GLU A 160 -16.13 -26.83 7.24
N GLN A 161 -15.33 -27.90 7.17
CA GLN A 161 -14.05 -27.90 6.46
C GLN A 161 -14.25 -27.75 4.95
N ALA A 162 -15.19 -28.48 4.35
CA ALA A 162 -15.54 -28.35 2.93
C ALA A 162 -16.01 -26.92 2.61
N ALA A 163 -16.91 -26.35 3.40
CA ALA A 163 -17.39 -24.98 3.22
C ALA A 163 -16.29 -23.92 3.41
N ARG A 164 -15.31 -24.15 4.29
CA ARG A 164 -14.13 -23.28 4.41
C ARG A 164 -13.23 -23.37 3.18
N GLN A 165 -12.93 -24.58 2.71
CA GLN A 165 -12.12 -24.81 1.50
C GLN A 165 -12.79 -24.22 0.26
N GLU A 166 -14.10 -24.35 0.11
CA GLU A 166 -14.88 -23.75 -0.99
C GLU A 166 -14.81 -22.21 -0.95
N ARG A 167 -15.05 -21.60 0.22
CA ARG A 167 -14.90 -20.14 0.40
C ARG A 167 -13.48 -19.66 0.10
N GLU A 168 -12.45 -20.41 0.50
CA GLU A 168 -11.06 -20.08 0.17
C GLU A 168 -10.75 -20.20 -1.32
N ARG A 169 -11.32 -21.20 -2.02
CA ARG A 169 -11.17 -21.34 -3.48
C ARG A 169 -11.85 -20.18 -4.21
N LEU A 170 -13.10 -19.87 -3.87
CA LEU A 170 -13.84 -18.74 -4.43
C LEU A 170 -13.11 -17.41 -4.19
N ALA A 171 -12.61 -17.17 -2.97
CA ALA A 171 -11.85 -15.96 -2.64
C ALA A 171 -10.49 -15.88 -3.35
N ARG A 172 -9.86 -17.00 -3.73
CA ARG A 172 -8.66 -17.02 -4.57
C ARG A 172 -9.00 -16.67 -6.02
N GLU A 173 -10.02 -17.32 -6.59
CA GLU A 173 -10.50 -17.05 -7.96
C GLU A 173 -10.98 -15.59 -8.12
N GLU A 174 -11.64 -15.03 -7.13
CA GLU A 174 -12.07 -13.62 -7.13
C GLU A 174 -10.87 -12.66 -7.14
N ARG A 175 -9.86 -12.90 -6.29
CA ARG A 175 -8.62 -12.11 -6.26
C ARG A 175 -7.82 -12.22 -7.56
N GLU A 176 -7.84 -13.39 -8.20
CA GLU A 176 -7.18 -13.60 -9.49
C GLU A 176 -7.89 -12.83 -10.61
N ARG A 177 -9.22 -12.91 -10.69
CA ARG A 177 -10.05 -12.10 -11.61
C ARG A 177 -9.90 -10.60 -11.35
N GLU A 178 -9.76 -10.17 -10.10
CA GLU A 178 -9.53 -8.77 -9.76
C GLU A 178 -8.15 -8.29 -10.23
N ARG A 179 -7.11 -9.11 -10.04
CA ARG A 179 -5.75 -8.84 -10.57
C ARG A 179 -5.76 -8.74 -12.09
N GLU A 180 -6.38 -9.69 -12.79
CA GLU A 180 -6.51 -9.63 -14.25
C GLU A 180 -7.23 -8.37 -14.73
N ARG A 181 -8.30 -7.94 -14.05
CA ARG A 181 -9.00 -6.68 -14.37
C ARG A 181 -8.12 -5.47 -14.15
N ARG A 182 -7.41 -5.39 -13.01
CA ARG A 182 -6.47 -4.31 -12.71
C ARG A 182 -5.31 -4.28 -13.71
N GLU A 183 -4.80 -5.42 -14.14
CA GLU A 183 -3.75 -5.51 -15.17
C GLU A 183 -4.24 -5.09 -16.56
N ARG A 184 -5.47 -5.45 -16.94
CA ARG A 184 -6.08 -4.99 -18.21
C ARG A 184 -6.25 -3.47 -18.21
N LEU A 185 -6.85 -2.91 -17.17
CA LEU A 185 -7.00 -1.46 -17.02
C LEU A 185 -5.64 -0.74 -17.04
N ALA A 186 -4.64 -1.25 -16.32
CA ALA A 186 -3.30 -0.66 -16.31
C ALA A 186 -2.55 -0.79 -17.66
N ARG A 187 -2.90 -1.77 -18.52
CA ARG A 187 -2.40 -1.83 -19.90
C ARG A 187 -3.12 -0.82 -20.79
N GLU A 188 -4.45 -0.75 -20.71
CA GLU A 188 -5.28 0.21 -21.45
C GLU A 188 -4.88 1.66 -21.12
N GLU A 189 -4.66 1.99 -19.84
CA GLU A 189 -4.15 3.30 -19.39
C GLU A 189 -2.77 3.64 -19.98
N ARG A 190 -1.84 2.66 -20.03
CA ARG A 190 -0.52 2.86 -20.63
C ARG A 190 -0.60 3.07 -22.13
N GLU A 191 -1.41 2.28 -22.83
CA GLU A 191 -1.63 2.43 -24.28
C GLU A 191 -2.29 3.77 -24.61
N GLN A 192 -3.23 4.25 -23.79
CA GLN A 192 -3.82 5.58 -23.93
C GLN A 192 -2.81 6.69 -23.66
N ALA A 193 -1.99 6.58 -22.60
CA ALA A 193 -0.94 7.54 -22.30
C ALA A 193 0.11 7.62 -23.42
N GLU A 194 0.55 6.48 -23.96
CA GLU A 194 1.45 6.44 -25.13
C GLU A 194 0.83 7.07 -26.37
N ARG A 195 -0.47 6.86 -26.63
CA ARG A 195 -1.18 7.48 -27.76
C ARG A 195 -1.23 9.00 -27.61
N LEU A 196 -1.62 9.49 -26.43
CA LEU A 196 -1.67 10.92 -26.12
C LEU A 196 -0.28 11.58 -26.18
N GLU A 197 0.78 10.87 -25.78
CA GLU A 197 2.15 11.38 -25.90
C GLU A 197 2.62 11.43 -27.37
N ARG A 198 2.31 10.41 -28.17
CA ARG A 198 2.59 10.43 -29.63
C ARG A 198 1.85 11.56 -30.32
N GLU A 199 0.55 11.72 -30.05
CA GLU A 199 -0.28 12.78 -30.61
C GLU A 199 0.25 14.18 -30.25
N ARG A 200 0.64 14.40 -28.99
CA ARG A 200 1.32 15.64 -28.56
C ARG A 200 2.61 15.88 -29.32
N ARG A 201 3.51 14.89 -29.41
CA ARG A 201 4.78 15.01 -30.14
C ARG A 201 4.57 15.26 -31.63
N GLU A 202 3.56 14.66 -32.25
CA GLU A 202 3.19 14.89 -33.65
C GLU A 202 2.63 16.31 -33.86
N HIS A 203 1.80 16.80 -32.94
CA HIS A 203 1.23 18.14 -32.98
C HIS A 203 2.29 19.22 -32.74
N GLU A 204 3.16 19.07 -31.74
CA GLU A 204 4.31 19.94 -31.49
C GLU A 204 5.26 19.95 -32.71
N ALA A 205 5.53 18.80 -33.32
CA ALA A 205 6.33 18.72 -34.53
C ALA A 205 5.63 19.36 -35.75
N ALA A 206 4.30 19.33 -35.82
CA ALA A 206 3.53 20.01 -36.86
C ALA A 206 3.58 21.54 -36.69
N GLU A 207 3.41 22.04 -35.46
CA GLU A 207 3.57 23.46 -35.13
C GLU A 207 4.99 23.95 -35.42
N GLN A 208 6.02 23.17 -35.07
CA GLN A 208 7.40 23.50 -35.41
C GLN A 208 7.65 23.52 -36.92
N ARG A 209 7.02 22.63 -37.71
CA ARG A 209 7.09 22.69 -39.19
C ARG A 209 6.44 23.96 -39.71
N GLN A 210 5.21 24.26 -39.29
CA GLN A 210 4.49 25.49 -39.67
C GLN A 210 5.25 26.76 -39.27
N ALA A 211 5.84 26.81 -38.07
CA ALA A 211 6.65 27.94 -37.63
C ALA A 211 7.91 28.13 -38.49
N ARG A 212 8.60 27.05 -38.87
CA ARG A 212 9.76 27.11 -39.79
C ARG A 212 9.34 27.54 -41.20
N GLU A 213 8.22 27.03 -41.71
CA GLU A 213 7.67 27.43 -43.01
C GLU A 213 7.25 28.90 -43.03
N HIS A 214 6.59 29.39 -41.98
CA HIS A 214 6.20 30.78 -41.85
C HIS A 214 7.41 31.72 -41.70
N ALA A 215 8.41 31.33 -40.90
CA ALA A 215 9.67 32.06 -40.79
C ALA A 215 10.41 32.13 -42.14
N ALA A 216 10.50 31.01 -42.87
CA ALA A 216 11.10 30.97 -44.20
C ALA A 216 10.31 31.77 -45.25
N ALA A 217 8.97 31.82 -45.13
CA ALA A 217 8.13 32.66 -46.00
C ALA A 217 8.38 34.16 -45.74
N LEU A 218 8.42 34.58 -44.48
CA LEU A 218 8.75 35.96 -44.08
C LEU A 218 10.18 36.35 -44.51
N GLU A 219 11.14 35.42 -44.46
CA GLU A 219 12.50 35.65 -44.94
C GLU A 219 12.56 35.82 -46.46
N ARG A 220 11.89 34.97 -47.23
CA ARG A 220 11.75 35.12 -48.69
C ARG A 220 11.07 36.43 -49.07
N GLU A 221 10.01 36.82 -48.37
CA GLU A 221 9.30 38.08 -48.61
C GLU A 221 10.19 39.30 -48.30
N ARG A 222 10.99 39.24 -47.23
CA ARG A 222 11.99 40.27 -46.90
C ARG A 222 13.06 40.38 -47.99
N LEU A 223 13.63 39.25 -48.43
CA LEU A 223 14.62 39.22 -49.50
C LEU A 223 14.06 39.75 -50.82
N ALA A 224 12.91 39.27 -51.27
CA ALA A 224 12.24 39.77 -52.47
C ALA A 224 11.85 41.27 -52.37
N SER A 225 11.63 41.78 -51.16
CA SER A 225 11.37 43.22 -50.94
C SER A 225 12.65 44.05 -50.90
N GLN A 226 13.78 43.48 -50.48
CA GLN A 226 15.10 44.10 -50.62
C GLN A 226 15.55 44.12 -52.08
N GLU A 227 15.37 43.02 -52.81
CA GLU A 227 15.67 42.93 -54.25
C GLU A 227 14.86 43.96 -55.04
N ARG A 228 13.54 44.05 -54.84
CA ARG A 228 12.69 45.07 -55.49
C ARG A 228 13.11 46.51 -55.17
N ARG A 229 13.62 46.79 -53.97
CA ARG A 229 14.18 48.11 -53.62
C ARG A 229 15.51 48.36 -54.35
N ALA A 230 16.42 47.38 -54.34
CA ALA A 230 17.69 47.49 -55.04
C ALA A 230 17.52 47.59 -56.57
N GLU A 231 16.49 46.96 -57.15
CA GLU A 231 16.13 47.15 -58.56
C GLU A 231 15.57 48.55 -58.84
N ALA A 232 14.69 49.07 -57.97
CA ALA A 232 14.17 50.44 -58.09
C ALA A 232 15.31 51.48 -58.01
N GLU A 233 16.20 51.36 -57.04
CA GLU A 233 17.40 52.22 -56.91
C GLU A 233 18.31 52.14 -58.14
N ARG A 234 18.51 50.93 -58.71
CA ARG A 234 19.29 50.76 -59.96
C ARG A 234 18.61 51.41 -61.16
N GLN A 235 17.28 51.33 -61.26
CA GLN A 235 16.51 51.97 -62.34
C GLN A 235 16.53 53.50 -62.21
N GLU A 236 16.38 54.03 -60.99
CA GLU A 236 16.46 55.47 -60.71
C GLU A 236 17.87 56.01 -61.00
N ALA A 237 18.92 55.32 -60.53
CA ALA A 237 20.30 55.65 -60.84
C ALA A 237 20.66 55.44 -62.33
N ALA A 238 19.87 54.71 -63.11
CA ALA A 238 20.03 54.63 -64.57
C ALA A 238 19.38 55.84 -65.25
N ARG A 239 18.16 56.23 -64.84
CA ARG A 239 17.47 57.42 -65.35
C ARG A 239 18.27 58.69 -65.13
N ILE A 240 18.80 58.92 -63.91
CA ILE A 240 19.63 60.08 -63.59
C ILE A 240 20.86 60.14 -64.52
N ARG A 241 21.51 59.01 -64.80
CA ARG A 241 22.67 58.95 -65.71
C ARG A 241 22.31 59.14 -67.19
N GLU A 242 21.07 58.88 -67.58
CA GLU A 242 20.55 59.15 -68.92
C GLU A 242 20.17 60.64 -69.09
N GLU A 243 19.51 61.21 -68.09
CA GLU A 243 19.23 62.65 -67.97
C GLU A 243 20.54 63.47 -68.02
N GLU A 244 21.54 63.14 -67.19
CA GLU A 244 22.87 63.79 -67.25
C GLU A 244 23.54 63.68 -68.63
N ARG A 245 23.38 62.55 -69.34
CA ARG A 245 23.93 62.38 -70.70
C ARG A 245 23.22 63.28 -71.71
N THR A 246 21.89 63.30 -71.68
CA THR A 246 21.10 64.16 -72.56
C THR A 246 21.37 65.64 -72.31
N GLU A 247 21.53 66.06 -71.05
CA GLU A 247 21.86 67.44 -70.71
C GLU A 247 23.27 67.83 -71.17
N ARG A 248 24.27 66.94 -71.02
CA ARG A 248 25.62 67.15 -71.56
C ARG A 248 25.63 67.31 -73.07
N LEU A 249 24.90 66.46 -73.81
CA LEU A 249 24.78 66.57 -75.27
C LEU A 249 24.10 67.89 -75.67
N ALA A 250 23.03 68.29 -74.99
CA ALA A 250 22.35 69.56 -75.24
C ALA A 250 23.22 70.79 -74.92
N ARG A 251 24.12 70.71 -73.94
CA ARG A 251 25.14 71.76 -73.68
C ARG A 251 26.20 71.81 -74.77
N GLU A 252 26.72 70.66 -75.22
CA GLU A 252 27.69 70.60 -76.32
C GLU A 252 27.12 71.14 -77.64
N GLU A 253 25.85 70.87 -77.96
CA GLU A 253 25.21 71.43 -79.17
C GLU A 253 25.09 72.96 -79.10
N ARG A 254 24.70 73.52 -77.95
CA ARG A 254 24.63 74.98 -77.76
C ARG A 254 25.99 75.64 -77.94
N GLU A 255 27.06 75.10 -77.34
CA GLU A 255 28.41 75.65 -77.55
C GLU A 255 28.90 75.50 -79.01
N ARG A 256 28.48 74.46 -79.75
CA ARG A 256 28.81 74.31 -81.17
C ARG A 256 28.05 75.32 -82.03
N GLU A 257 26.81 75.63 -81.70
CA GLU A 257 26.02 76.66 -82.40
C GLU A 257 26.56 78.06 -82.10
N GLU A 258 26.91 78.34 -80.85
CA GLU A 258 27.52 79.61 -80.44
C GLU A 258 28.86 79.84 -81.13
N ARG A 259 29.77 78.86 -81.13
CA ARG A 259 31.04 78.93 -81.88
C ARG A 259 30.85 79.13 -83.39
N ARG A 260 29.78 78.59 -84.00
CA ARG A 260 29.43 78.87 -85.40
C ARG A 260 28.97 80.32 -85.61
N ARG A 261 28.17 80.86 -84.69
CA ARG A 261 27.71 82.27 -84.73
C ARG A 261 28.89 83.23 -84.54
N GLU A 262 29.82 82.92 -83.64
CA GLU A 262 31.06 83.69 -83.46
C GLU A 262 31.95 83.68 -84.71
N GLN A 263 32.15 82.51 -85.34
CA GLN A 263 32.92 82.40 -86.59
C GLN A 263 32.28 83.20 -87.73
N ALA A 264 30.95 83.13 -87.89
CA ALA A 264 30.22 83.94 -88.87
C ALA A 264 30.34 85.45 -88.58
N ALA A 265 30.25 85.86 -87.31
CA ALA A 265 30.44 87.25 -86.90
C ALA A 265 31.88 87.75 -87.12
N HIS A 266 32.89 86.89 -86.93
CA HIS A 266 34.28 87.20 -87.23
C HIS A 266 34.49 87.40 -88.73
N GLN A 267 33.98 86.48 -89.57
CA GLN A 267 34.07 86.59 -91.03
C GLN A 267 33.37 87.85 -91.57
N ALA A 268 32.18 88.18 -91.05
CA ALA A 268 31.46 89.41 -91.43
C ALA A 268 32.24 90.69 -91.04
N ARG A 269 32.89 90.71 -89.87
CA ARG A 269 33.76 91.84 -89.44
C ARG A 269 35.00 91.97 -90.33
N GLU A 270 35.58 90.84 -90.76
CA GLU A 270 36.76 90.82 -91.63
C GLU A 270 36.42 91.27 -93.06
N GLN A 271 35.29 90.81 -93.61
CA GLN A 271 34.76 91.31 -94.90
C GLN A 271 34.46 92.81 -94.83
N ALA A 272 33.78 93.30 -93.79
CA ALA A 272 33.52 94.73 -93.61
C ALA A 272 34.80 95.56 -93.44
N ARG A 273 35.87 94.98 -92.87
CA ARG A 273 37.19 95.63 -92.81
C ARG A 273 37.83 95.72 -94.20
N ILE A 274 37.82 94.65 -95.00
CA ILE A 274 38.34 94.65 -96.37
C ILE A 274 37.57 95.66 -97.25
N GLU A 275 36.25 95.73 -97.10
CA GLU A 275 35.42 96.69 -97.83
C GLU A 275 35.74 98.15 -97.44
N ARG A 276 36.00 98.41 -96.15
CA ARG A 276 36.47 99.73 -95.67
C ARG A 276 37.87 100.04 -96.21
N GLU A 277 38.80 99.10 -96.19
CA GLU A 277 40.16 99.29 -96.76
C GLU A 277 40.13 99.54 -98.28
N GLN A 278 39.16 98.96 -99.01
CA GLN A 278 38.95 99.26 -100.43
C GLN A 278 38.35 100.66 -100.66
N ARG A 279 37.35 101.07 -99.86
CA ARG A 279 36.77 102.42 -99.91
C ARG A 279 37.82 103.48 -99.54
N GLU A 280 38.61 103.26 -98.50
CA GLU A 280 39.73 104.13 -98.12
C GLU A 280 40.81 104.21 -99.21
N ARG A 281 41.09 103.13 -99.96
CA ARG A 281 42.01 103.20 -101.12
C ARG A 281 41.45 104.09 -102.23
N GLN A 282 40.15 103.98 -102.54
CA GLN A 282 39.50 104.84 -103.55
C GLN A 282 39.43 106.31 -103.10
N GLU A 283 39.18 106.59 -101.82
CA GLU A 283 39.28 107.95 -101.27
C GLU A 283 40.73 108.46 -101.26
N ARG A 284 41.72 107.63 -100.90
CA ARG A 284 43.14 108.01 -100.95
C ARG A 284 43.61 108.29 -102.37
N GLU A 285 43.16 107.56 -103.39
CA GLU A 285 43.48 107.88 -104.80
C GLU A 285 42.86 109.20 -105.27
N ARG A 286 41.66 109.56 -104.79
CA ARG A 286 41.09 110.91 -105.01
C ARG A 286 41.91 111.98 -104.28
N LEU A 287 42.15 111.79 -102.98
CA LEU A 287 42.84 112.76 -102.12
C LEU A 287 44.32 112.95 -102.48
N VAL A 288 45.02 111.93 -102.99
CA VAL A 288 46.42 112.06 -103.47
C VAL A 288 46.49 112.88 -104.76
N ARG A 289 45.45 112.89 -105.59
CA ARG A 289 45.34 113.78 -106.76
C ARG A 289 45.01 115.23 -106.39
N GLU A 290 44.56 115.47 -105.16
CA GLU A 290 44.13 116.78 -104.65
C GLU A 290 45.15 117.38 -103.65
N ARG A 291 45.99 116.55 -103.00
CA ARG A 291 47.05 116.94 -102.04
C ARG A 291 48.48 116.97 -102.62
N SER A 292 48.63 117.24 -103.91
CA SER A 292 49.89 117.78 -104.45
C SER A 292 50.03 119.30 -104.21
N HIS A 293 49.05 119.92 -103.52
CA HIS A 293 49.19 121.21 -102.84
C HIS A 293 49.17 121.01 -101.32
N THR A 294 50.13 121.63 -100.62
CA THR A 294 50.30 121.72 -99.15
C THR A 294 50.44 120.36 -98.40
N ALA A 295 51.62 119.93 -97.95
CA ALA A 295 52.61 120.50 -97.00
C ALA A 295 52.47 119.97 -95.55
N ASP A 296 53.52 119.24 -95.14
CA ASP A 296 54.17 119.21 -93.82
C ASP A 296 53.55 118.61 -92.54
N ALA A 297 54.47 118.36 -91.60
CA ALA A 297 54.33 118.12 -90.15
C ALA A 297 54.05 116.70 -89.60
N GLN A 298 54.31 116.55 -88.28
CA GLN A 298 54.87 115.35 -87.63
C GLN A 298 54.03 114.92 -86.36
N PRO A 299 54.51 114.26 -85.25
CA PRO A 299 53.80 113.10 -84.67
C PRO A 299 53.36 113.20 -83.17
N ALA A 300 52.56 112.23 -82.66
CA ALA A 300 52.47 111.75 -81.24
C ALA A 300 51.40 110.63 -81.13
N LYS A 301 51.55 109.47 -80.44
CA LYS A 301 51.70 109.15 -78.98
C LYS A 301 50.50 109.50 -78.08
N ILE A 302 50.00 108.51 -77.31
CA ILE A 302 49.53 108.61 -75.89
C ILE A 302 49.21 107.21 -75.28
N THR A 303 49.34 107.09 -73.95
CA THR A 303 49.09 105.94 -73.04
C THR A 303 47.81 106.19 -72.18
N MET A 304 47.19 105.33 -71.33
CA MET A 304 47.67 104.62 -70.11
C MET A 304 46.47 104.02 -69.27
N ASN A 305 46.76 103.16 -68.26
CA ASN A 305 46.06 102.92 -66.94
C ASN A 305 44.67 102.20 -66.81
N THR A 306 44.21 101.56 -65.69
CA THR A 306 44.70 100.98 -64.39
C THR A 306 43.49 100.52 -63.47
N ALA A 307 43.61 99.40 -62.70
CA ALA A 307 42.92 98.94 -61.44
C ALA A 307 41.35 98.75 -61.35
N ALA A 308 40.69 97.97 -60.45
CA ALA A 308 40.91 97.61 -59.02
C ALA A 308 39.98 96.45 -58.43
N GLU A 309 40.35 95.93 -57.22
CA GLU A 309 39.57 95.45 -56.00
C GLU A 309 38.59 94.21 -55.84
N ALA A 310 38.72 93.53 -54.66
CA ALA A 310 37.69 92.98 -53.69
C ALA A 310 36.81 91.70 -53.96
N VAL A 311 36.17 90.97 -52.98
CA VAL A 311 36.56 90.40 -51.63
C VAL A 311 35.49 89.42 -50.97
N ASN A 312 35.91 88.45 -50.11
CA ASN A 312 35.21 87.64 -49.04
C ASN A 312 34.14 86.49 -49.25
N THR A 313 34.50 85.22 -48.87
CA THR A 313 34.11 84.32 -47.68
C THR A 313 32.60 84.16 -47.26
N PRO A 314 32.04 83.06 -46.61
CA PRO A 314 32.62 82.08 -45.62
C PRO A 314 32.12 80.59 -45.58
N ALA A 315 32.59 79.75 -44.61
CA ALA A 315 32.20 78.33 -44.40
C ALA A 315 32.59 77.67 -43.01
N PRO A 316 31.78 76.76 -42.41
CA PRO A 316 32.14 75.90 -41.26
C PRO A 316 31.70 74.39 -41.27
N ALA A 317 32.39 73.52 -40.50
CA ALA A 317 32.07 72.12 -40.06
C ALA A 317 32.96 71.76 -38.80
N PRO A 318 33.11 70.53 -38.25
CA PRO A 318 32.19 69.60 -37.52
C PRO A 318 32.74 68.97 -36.18
N VAL A 319 32.05 67.96 -35.58
CA VAL A 319 32.51 66.85 -34.64
C VAL A 319 32.39 67.01 -33.08
N ASN A 320 32.49 65.86 -32.38
CA ASN A 320 31.88 65.36 -31.12
C ASN A 320 32.88 65.15 -29.93
N THR A 321 32.41 64.77 -28.71
CA THR A 321 33.23 64.63 -27.47
C THR A 321 33.14 63.25 -26.74
N SER A 322 33.98 63.04 -25.70
CA SER A 322 34.39 61.76 -25.06
C SER A 322 33.55 61.29 -23.83
N VAL A 323 33.85 60.13 -23.20
CA VAL A 323 34.62 59.97 -21.91
C VAL A 323 35.01 58.49 -21.62
N ARG A 324 35.99 58.28 -20.72
CA ARG A 324 36.70 57.03 -20.29
C ARG A 324 36.82 57.07 -18.73
N THR A 325 36.75 56.00 -17.91
CA THR A 325 37.85 55.13 -17.35
C THR A 325 37.28 54.23 -16.20
N ALA A 326 37.71 52.96 -16.01
CA ALA A 326 38.55 52.38 -14.91
C ALA A 326 37.99 52.48 -13.44
N GLU A 327 38.24 51.60 -12.43
CA GLU A 327 39.36 50.67 -12.15
C GLU A 327 39.06 49.59 -11.04
N ALA A 328 39.76 48.42 -11.13
CA ALA A 328 40.18 47.34 -10.19
C ALA A 328 39.56 46.93 -8.79
N ALA A 329 39.72 45.61 -8.50
CA ALA A 329 40.12 44.93 -7.22
C ALA A 329 39.15 44.90 -6.00
N ARG A 330 39.18 43.96 -5.03
CA ARG A 330 39.72 42.58 -4.83
C ARG A 330 39.07 41.93 -3.58
N GLU A 331 39.31 40.61 -3.38
CA GLU A 331 39.39 39.86 -2.10
C GLU A 331 38.15 39.28 -1.34
N HIS A 332 38.44 38.12 -0.72
CA HIS A 332 37.67 37.24 0.19
C HIS A 332 38.03 37.58 1.67
N PRO A 333 37.34 37.16 2.78
CA PRO A 333 37.21 35.74 3.16
C PRO A 333 36.10 35.26 4.19
N ALA A 334 36.07 33.93 4.37
CA ALA A 334 35.87 33.14 5.62
C ALA A 334 34.64 33.26 6.59
N ALA A 335 33.92 32.12 6.69
CA ALA A 335 33.68 31.28 7.89
C ALA A 335 32.62 31.58 9.00
N ALA A 336 31.72 30.59 9.17
CA ALA A 336 31.03 30.10 10.41
C ALA A 336 30.02 31.05 11.13
N VAL A 337 29.12 30.65 12.06
CA VAL A 337 28.84 29.40 12.84
C VAL A 337 27.30 29.31 13.16
N HIS A 338 26.81 28.15 13.65
CA HIS A 338 25.53 27.89 14.39
C HIS A 338 24.21 27.90 13.56
N ALA A 339 23.26 26.96 13.73
CA ALA A 339 22.62 26.52 14.98
C ALA A 339 22.05 25.06 14.97
N ALA A 340 21.55 24.62 16.13
CA ALA A 340 21.10 23.25 16.47
C ALA A 340 19.62 22.98 16.05
N ALA A 341 19.27 21.80 15.50
CA ALA A 341 18.78 20.56 16.16
C ALA A 341 17.28 20.55 16.55
N PRO A 342 16.64 19.39 16.86
CA PRO A 342 16.95 17.98 16.52
C PRO A 342 15.80 17.23 15.82
N ALA A 343 16.10 16.09 15.18
CA ALA A 343 15.09 15.14 14.68
C ALA A 343 14.79 14.03 15.72
N ALA A 344 13.54 13.56 15.76
CA ALA A 344 13.08 12.56 16.73
C ALA A 344 13.56 11.14 16.41
N ALA A 345 13.93 10.38 17.45
CA ALA A 345 14.36 8.98 17.35
C ALA A 345 13.18 8.02 17.53
N MET A 346 13.20 6.92 16.77
CA MET A 346 12.33 5.75 16.94
C MET A 346 13.15 4.55 17.44
N PRO A 347 12.85 3.97 18.62
CA PRO A 347 13.10 2.57 18.93
C PRO A 347 11.82 1.75 18.65
N GLY A 348 11.86 0.43 18.46
CA GLY A 348 12.97 -0.52 18.47
C GLY A 348 12.39 -1.93 18.31
N MET A 349 13.16 -2.86 17.73
CA MET A 349 12.65 -4.19 17.37
C MET A 349 12.36 -5.10 18.58
N ASN A 350 11.46 -6.05 18.35
CA ASN A 350 11.14 -7.15 19.27
C ASN A 350 12.42 -7.87 19.74
N SER A 351 12.64 -7.90 21.06
CA SER A 351 13.60 -8.81 21.68
C SER A 351 12.88 -9.69 22.69
N ALA A 352 12.93 -11.00 22.46
CA ALA A 352 12.34 -12.00 23.34
C ALA A 352 13.20 -12.14 24.60
N VAL A 353 12.76 -11.57 25.72
CA VAL A 353 13.40 -11.78 27.03
C VAL A 353 12.71 -12.93 27.75
N ASN A 354 13.42 -14.05 27.80
CA ASN A 354 13.07 -15.22 28.62
C ASN A 354 13.45 -14.90 30.08
N THR A 355 12.51 -14.39 30.88
CA THR A 355 12.72 -14.15 32.31
C THR A 355 12.64 -15.46 33.10
N GLY A 356 13.65 -15.71 33.94
CA GLY A 356 13.67 -16.85 34.86
C GLY A 356 12.51 -16.80 35.88
N PRO A 357 12.30 -17.91 36.62
CA PRO A 357 11.14 -18.05 37.50
C PRO A 357 11.13 -16.96 38.59
N LYS A 358 10.10 -16.10 38.55
CA LYS A 358 9.74 -15.25 39.70
C LYS A 358 9.43 -16.14 40.92
N PRO A 359 9.70 -15.68 42.15
CA PRO A 359 9.29 -16.41 43.35
C PRO A 359 7.77 -16.53 43.37
N VAL A 360 7.27 -17.75 43.30
CA VAL A 360 5.85 -18.05 43.47
C VAL A 360 5.49 -17.74 44.92
N ASN A 361 4.48 -16.89 45.14
CA ASN A 361 4.05 -16.53 46.48
C ASN A 361 3.40 -17.76 47.13
N THR A 362 4.11 -18.43 48.04
CA THR A 362 3.72 -19.76 48.57
C THR A 362 2.57 -19.71 49.58
N ALA A 363 2.19 -18.52 50.06
CA ALA A 363 1.02 -18.31 50.89
C ALA A 363 -0.21 -18.01 50.01
N LYS A 364 -1.09 -19.00 49.88
CA LYS A 364 -2.42 -18.82 49.27
C LYS A 364 -3.25 -17.90 50.17
N LEU A 365 -3.71 -16.76 49.63
CA LEU A 365 -4.59 -15.82 50.36
C LEU A 365 -5.92 -16.49 50.76
N SER A 366 -6.56 -15.97 51.82
CA SER A 366 -7.95 -16.33 52.11
C SER A 366 -8.87 -15.94 50.94
N GLU A 367 -10.06 -16.54 50.84
CA GLU A 367 -10.95 -16.29 49.69
C GLU A 367 -11.40 -14.82 49.62
N ASP A 368 -11.67 -14.18 50.76
CA ASP A 368 -12.08 -12.77 50.83
C ASP A 368 -10.95 -11.82 50.38
N GLU A 369 -9.72 -12.04 50.87
CA GLU A 369 -8.53 -11.30 50.43
C GLU A 369 -8.22 -11.53 48.95
N ALA A 370 -8.41 -12.75 48.46
CA ALA A 370 -8.20 -13.08 47.05
C ALA A 370 -9.25 -12.42 46.15
N LEU A 371 -10.51 -12.31 46.58
CA LEU A 371 -11.56 -11.60 45.85
C LEU A 371 -11.25 -10.10 45.75
N GLU A 372 -10.78 -9.48 46.84
CA GLU A 372 -10.38 -8.07 46.84
C GLU A 372 -9.14 -7.85 45.95
N ALA A 373 -8.11 -8.69 46.10
CA ALA A 373 -6.91 -8.63 45.28
C ALA A 373 -7.20 -8.86 43.78
N VAL A 374 -8.18 -9.69 43.43
CA VAL A 374 -8.64 -9.85 42.04
C VAL A 374 -9.38 -8.61 41.54
N ARG A 375 -10.24 -7.98 42.35
CA ARG A 375 -10.94 -6.74 41.97
C ARG A 375 -9.94 -5.61 41.73
N GLN A 376 -8.97 -5.43 42.62
CA GLN A 376 -7.89 -4.47 42.47
C GLN A 376 -7.04 -4.79 41.24
N SER A 377 -6.66 -6.06 41.02
CA SER A 377 -5.84 -6.46 39.86
C SER A 377 -6.54 -6.20 38.51
N LEU A 378 -7.87 -6.31 38.45
CA LEU A 378 -8.64 -5.93 37.26
C LEU A 378 -8.65 -4.41 37.04
N ALA A 379 -8.76 -3.61 38.11
CA ALA A 379 -8.69 -2.15 38.04
C ALA A 379 -7.28 -1.65 37.66
N ASP A 380 -6.23 -2.31 38.17
CA ASP A 380 -4.82 -2.10 37.84
C ASP A 380 -4.46 -2.55 36.40
N GLY A 381 -5.38 -3.21 35.68
CA GLY A 381 -5.17 -3.71 34.32
C GLY A 381 -4.28 -4.97 34.22
N LEU A 382 -3.97 -5.63 35.34
CA LEU A 382 -3.11 -6.81 35.38
C LEU A 382 -3.73 -8.01 34.66
N THR A 383 -2.87 -8.87 34.11
CA THR A 383 -3.32 -10.10 33.46
C THR A 383 -3.83 -11.13 34.48
N VAL A 384 -4.70 -12.04 34.03
CA VAL A 384 -5.26 -13.13 34.85
C VAL A 384 -4.16 -13.99 35.48
N ARG A 385 -3.01 -14.14 34.81
CA ARG A 385 -1.87 -14.90 35.33
C ARG A 385 -1.16 -14.16 36.46
N GLU A 386 -0.91 -12.86 36.31
CA GLU A 386 -0.30 -12.05 37.36
C GLU A 386 -1.20 -11.95 38.60
N ALA A 387 -2.53 -11.87 38.42
CA ALA A 387 -3.50 -11.92 39.51
C ALA A 387 -3.55 -13.30 40.20
N ALA A 388 -3.36 -14.40 39.46
CA ALA A 388 -3.22 -15.75 40.03
C ALA A 388 -1.91 -15.87 40.85
N ASP A 389 -0.79 -15.42 40.31
CA ASP A 389 0.51 -15.42 40.98
C ASP A 389 0.50 -14.52 42.25
N ARG A 390 -0.24 -13.41 42.23
CA ARG A 390 -0.43 -12.48 43.37
C ARG A 390 -1.31 -13.05 44.48
N THR A 391 -2.28 -13.91 44.16
CA THR A 391 -3.26 -14.46 45.12
C THR A 391 -2.94 -15.87 45.61
N GLY A 392 -2.12 -16.64 44.87
CA GLY A 392 -1.91 -18.06 45.11
C GLY A 392 -3.12 -18.94 44.74
N TRP A 393 -4.12 -18.38 44.04
CA TRP A 393 -5.29 -19.10 43.52
C TRP A 393 -5.09 -19.50 42.05
N SER A 394 -5.83 -20.51 41.60
CA SER A 394 -5.66 -21.03 40.24
C SER A 394 -6.10 -20.01 39.18
N VAL A 395 -5.40 -19.99 38.04
CA VAL A 395 -5.72 -19.15 36.87
C VAL A 395 -7.19 -19.31 36.44
N GLY A 396 -7.76 -20.52 36.57
CA GLY A 396 -9.18 -20.77 36.26
C GLY A 396 -10.15 -20.04 37.20
N TRP A 397 -9.88 -20.05 38.52
CA TRP A 397 -10.69 -19.33 39.52
C TRP A 397 -10.61 -17.82 39.30
N VAL A 398 -9.40 -17.28 39.09
CA VAL A 398 -9.18 -15.85 38.80
C VAL A 398 -9.84 -15.45 37.48
N SER A 399 -9.78 -16.29 36.44
CA SER A 399 -10.44 -16.05 35.15
C SER A 399 -11.97 -15.99 35.27
N ALA A 400 -12.57 -16.83 36.11
CA ALA A 400 -14.00 -16.74 36.42
C ALA A 400 -14.35 -15.38 37.04
N ARG A 401 -13.62 -14.97 38.10
CA ARG A 401 -13.84 -13.68 38.78
C ARG A 401 -13.60 -12.46 37.89
N TYR A 402 -12.62 -12.50 36.99
CA TYR A 402 -12.41 -11.46 35.98
C TYR A 402 -13.62 -11.34 35.02
N ARG A 403 -14.30 -12.44 34.68
CA ARG A 403 -15.53 -12.40 33.87
C ARG A 403 -16.71 -11.84 34.66
N ASP A 404 -16.92 -12.30 35.89
CA ASP A 404 -17.99 -11.83 36.78
C ASP A 404 -17.92 -10.30 36.96
N LEU A 405 -16.73 -9.78 37.27
CA LEU A 405 -16.49 -8.34 37.47
C LEU A 405 -16.67 -7.53 36.17
N ARG A 406 -16.21 -8.04 35.02
CA ARG A 406 -16.41 -7.35 33.73
C ARG A 406 -17.87 -7.34 33.30
N ALA A 407 -18.63 -8.39 33.58
CA ALA A 407 -20.07 -8.44 33.34
C ALA A 407 -20.80 -7.42 34.22
N ALA A 408 -20.41 -7.27 35.49
CA ALA A 408 -20.96 -6.26 36.39
C ALA A 408 -20.57 -4.81 36.02
N GLN A 409 -19.45 -4.60 35.31
CA GLN A 409 -19.00 -3.30 34.81
C GLN A 409 -19.65 -2.87 33.49
N GLN A 410 -20.31 -3.78 32.75
CA GLN A 410 -21.06 -3.41 31.55
C GLN A 410 -22.43 -2.85 31.96
N PRO A 411 -22.69 -1.54 31.79
CA PRO A 411 -24.03 -1.01 32.02
C PRO A 411 -25.00 -1.66 31.03
N THR A 412 -26.19 -2.04 31.52
CA THR A 412 -27.24 -2.66 30.72
C THR A 412 -27.85 -1.67 29.74
N ALA A 413 -27.16 -1.45 28.62
CA ALA A 413 -27.63 -0.68 27.47
C ALA A 413 -28.77 -1.43 26.75
N GLY A 414 -29.97 -1.40 27.33
CA GLY A 414 -31.12 -2.18 26.86
C GLY A 414 -32.43 -1.94 27.61
N ALA A 415 -32.62 -0.74 28.17
CA ALA A 415 -33.88 -0.34 28.81
C ALA A 415 -34.14 1.17 28.56
N ALA A 416 -34.49 1.50 27.32
CA ALA A 416 -35.02 2.79 26.88
C ALA A 416 -36.04 2.53 25.77
#